data_AF-A0A9P7Z0B2-F1
#
_entry.id   AF-A0A9P7Z0B2-F1
#
_cell.length_a   1.000
_cell.length_b   1.000
_cell.length_c   1.000
_cell.angle_alpha   90.00
_cell.angle_beta   90.00
_cell.angle_gamma   90.00
#
_symmetry.space_group_name_H-M   'P 1'
#
loop_
_entity.id
_entity.type
_entity.pdbx_description
1 polymer ?
#
loop_
_entity_poly.entity_id
_entity_poly.type
_entity_poly.pdbx_seq_one_letter_code
_entity_poly.pdbx_strand_id
1 'polypeptide(L)'
;SSDFDLTVLKSSPPDGTELRTANSVFDSAPSSSDYSLTSPTRRYARRMASLVERQNAELILLRKQLEDQKAILDTRNSHKKGKRVKLQGQFVFSTEDVLKIVREAEKAPVAKRPRGRPRKRPMEEVEEDEEDEPVEPGFANSDSEESAIVVDTGEL
;
A
#
# COMPACT_ATOMS: atom_id res chain seq x y z
N SER A 1 -17.52 -30.61 20.37
CA SER A 1 -17.42 -29.66 19.24
C SER A 1 -16.51 -30.25 18.20
N SER A 2 -16.99 -30.43 16.98
CA SER A 2 -16.13 -30.74 15.83
C SER A 2 -15.35 -29.48 15.46
N ASP A 3 -14.02 -29.52 15.59
CA ASP A 3 -13.15 -28.46 15.07
C ASP A 3 -13.30 -28.42 13.55
N PHE A 4 -13.93 -27.36 13.05
CA PHE A 4 -13.93 -27.08 11.62
C PHE A 4 -12.53 -26.60 11.23
N ASP A 5 -11.93 -27.26 10.25
CA ASP A 5 -10.64 -26.86 9.73
C ASP A 5 -10.76 -25.52 8.98
N LEU A 6 -10.34 -24.44 9.63
CA LEU A 6 -10.33 -23.08 9.08
C LEU A 6 -9.07 -22.78 8.27
N THR A 7 -8.14 -23.74 8.10
CA THR A 7 -6.91 -23.48 7.34
C THR A 7 -7.20 -23.13 5.88
N VAL A 8 -8.27 -23.69 5.31
CA VAL A 8 -8.77 -23.38 3.95
C VAL A 8 -9.17 -21.91 3.79
N LEU A 9 -9.60 -21.23 4.85
CA LEU A 9 -9.94 -19.80 4.81
C LEU A 9 -8.70 -18.89 4.86
N LYS A 10 -7.57 -19.42 5.35
CA LYS A 10 -6.31 -18.68 5.49
C LYS A 10 -5.33 -18.96 4.34
N SER A 11 -5.61 -19.93 3.48
CA SER A 11 -4.74 -20.25 2.34
C SER A 11 -4.84 -19.18 1.25
N SER A 12 -3.78 -19.07 0.45
CA SER A 12 -3.79 -18.27 -0.76
C SER A 12 -4.91 -18.73 -1.72
N PRO A 13 -5.42 -17.84 -2.59
CA PRO A 13 -6.44 -18.20 -3.57
C PRO A 13 -5.97 -19.39 -4.43
N PRO A 14 -6.85 -20.38 -4.70
CA PRO A 14 -6.47 -21.56 -5.47
C PRO A 14 -6.04 -21.18 -6.88
N ASP A 15 -5.02 -21.87 -7.38
CA ASP A 15 -4.59 -21.68 -8.76
C ASP A 15 -5.70 -22.09 -9.73
N GLY A 16 -5.73 -21.47 -10.93
CA GLY A 16 -6.74 -21.76 -11.94
C GLY A 16 -6.77 -23.23 -12.36
N THR A 17 -5.61 -23.90 -12.33
CA THR A 17 -5.50 -25.33 -12.65
C THR A 17 -6.03 -26.21 -11.52
N GLU A 18 -5.63 -25.93 -10.28
CA GLU A 18 -6.11 -26.60 -9.08
C GLU A 18 -7.63 -26.55 -8.97
N LEU A 19 -8.21 -25.36 -9.19
CA LEU A 19 -9.66 -25.16 -9.13
C LEU A 19 -10.40 -26.03 -10.15
N ARG A 20 -9.92 -26.11 -11.40
CA ARG A 20 -10.52 -26.95 -12.44
C ARG A 20 -10.43 -28.44 -12.09
N THR A 21 -9.29 -28.88 -11.56
CA THR A 21 -9.13 -30.28 -11.13
C THR A 21 -10.07 -30.61 -9.96
N ALA A 22 -10.18 -29.73 -8.98
CA ALA A 22 -11.05 -29.90 -7.83
C ALA A 22 -12.53 -29.92 -8.26
N ASN A 23 -12.95 -29.02 -9.14
CA ASN A 23 -14.33 -28.98 -9.64
C ASN A 23 -14.68 -30.20 -10.51
N SER A 24 -13.73 -30.73 -11.29
CA SER A 24 -13.92 -31.97 -12.05
C SER A 24 -14.18 -33.17 -11.14
N VAL A 25 -13.41 -33.28 -10.04
CA VAL A 25 -13.63 -34.29 -9.00
C VAL A 25 -14.97 -34.08 -8.29
N PHE A 26 -15.29 -32.83 -7.95
CA PHE A 26 -16.56 -32.47 -7.32
C PHE A 26 -17.79 -32.84 -8.18
N ASP A 27 -17.72 -32.61 -9.49
CA ASP A 27 -18.84 -32.90 -10.41
C ASP A 27 -19.04 -34.38 -10.72
N SER A 28 -17.97 -35.19 -10.58
CA SER A 28 -17.99 -36.64 -10.81
C SER A 28 -18.44 -37.42 -9.56
N ALA A 29 -18.10 -36.95 -8.36
CA ALA A 29 -18.47 -37.58 -7.09
C ALA A 29 -19.97 -37.93 -6.91
N PRO A 30 -20.95 -37.04 -7.21
CA PRO A 30 -22.37 -37.36 -7.06
C PRO A 30 -22.93 -38.27 -8.17
N SER A 31 -22.13 -38.61 -9.18
CA SER A 31 -22.48 -39.64 -10.17
C SER A 31 -22.09 -41.04 -9.70
N SER A 32 -21.09 -41.16 -8.83
CA SER A 32 -20.54 -42.43 -8.35
C SER A 32 -21.12 -42.91 -7.02
N SER A 33 -21.80 -42.05 -6.26
CA SER A 33 -22.37 -42.39 -4.96
C SER A 33 -23.81 -42.91 -5.06
N ASP A 34 -24.15 -43.96 -4.31
CA ASP A 34 -25.52 -44.51 -4.19
C ASP A 34 -26.54 -43.48 -3.65
N TYR A 35 -26.04 -42.41 -3.00
CA TYR A 35 -26.82 -41.25 -2.61
C TYR A 35 -26.88 -40.23 -3.76
N SER A 36 -27.87 -40.38 -4.64
CA SER A 36 -28.17 -39.37 -5.65
C SER A 36 -28.70 -38.10 -4.99
N LEU A 37 -27.91 -37.02 -4.98
CA LEU A 37 -28.40 -35.68 -4.66
C LEU A 37 -29.64 -35.34 -5.50
N THR A 38 -30.66 -34.73 -4.91
CA THR A 38 -31.84 -34.25 -5.64
C THR A 38 -31.39 -33.32 -6.78
N SER A 39 -32.03 -33.44 -7.95
CA SER A 39 -31.70 -32.68 -9.17
C SER A 39 -31.49 -31.16 -8.96
N PRO A 40 -32.30 -30.45 -8.13
CA PRO A 40 -32.10 -29.02 -7.88
C PRO A 40 -30.79 -28.71 -7.15
N THR A 41 -30.47 -29.44 -6.08
CA THR A 41 -29.24 -29.26 -5.29
C THR A 41 -28.01 -29.52 -6.14
N ARG A 42 -28.04 -30.58 -6.96
CA ARG A 42 -26.97 -30.91 -7.90
C ARG A 42 -26.75 -29.80 -8.95
N ARG A 43 -27.84 -29.25 -9.48
CA ARG A 43 -27.78 -28.16 -10.47
C ARG A 43 -27.22 -26.88 -9.86
N TYR A 44 -27.59 -26.58 -8.61
CA TYR A 44 -27.06 -25.43 -7.89
C TYR A 44 -25.57 -25.59 -7.59
N ALA A 45 -25.15 -26.76 -7.10
CA ALA A 45 -23.75 -27.08 -6.85
C ALA A 45 -22.87 -26.90 -8.10
N ARG A 46 -23.31 -27.43 -9.26
CA ARG A 46 -22.64 -27.23 -10.55
C ARG A 46 -22.55 -25.76 -10.96
N ARG A 47 -23.64 -25.01 -10.79
CA ARG A 47 -23.64 -23.57 -11.08
C ARG A 47 -22.63 -22.82 -10.21
N MET A 48 -22.53 -23.19 -8.93
CA MET A 48 -21.55 -22.60 -8.02
C MET A 48 -20.12 -22.93 -8.45
N ALA A 49 -19.82 -24.19 -8.79
CA ALA A 49 -18.50 -24.58 -9.29
C ALA A 49 -18.10 -23.77 -10.54
N SER A 50 -18.99 -23.69 -11.54
CA SER A 50 -18.73 -22.90 -12.76
C SER A 50 -18.62 -21.39 -12.49
N LEU A 51 -19.35 -20.86 -11.50
CA LEU A 51 -19.26 -19.46 -11.11
C LEU A 51 -17.88 -19.14 -10.52
N VAL A 52 -17.38 -19.99 -9.62
CA VAL A 52 -16.06 -19.82 -9.01
C VAL A 52 -14.95 -19.90 -10.06
N GLU A 53 -15.06 -20.79 -11.05
CA GLU A 53 -14.11 -20.83 -12.17
C GLU A 53 -14.09 -19.55 -12.99
N ARG A 54 -15.27 -19.03 -13.31
CA ARG A 54 -15.40 -17.76 -14.06
C ARG A 54 -14.78 -16.61 -13.26
N GLN A 55 -15.11 -16.50 -11.98
CA GLN A 55 -14.57 -15.47 -11.11
C GLN A 55 -13.05 -15.58 -10.97
N ASN A 56 -12.50 -16.79 -10.85
CA ASN A 56 -11.05 -16.97 -10.78
C ASN A 56 -10.38 -16.55 -12.10
N ALA A 57 -10.97 -16.89 -13.25
CA ALA A 57 -10.47 -16.46 -14.55
C ALA A 57 -10.50 -14.93 -14.71
N GLU A 58 -11.58 -14.28 -14.28
CA GLU A 58 -11.70 -12.82 -14.24
C GLU A 58 -10.64 -12.18 -13.34
N LEU A 59 -10.41 -12.74 -12.14
CA LEU A 59 -9.38 -12.27 -11.21
C LEU A 59 -7.96 -12.37 -11.80
N ILE A 60 -7.65 -13.48 -12.49
CA ILE A 60 -6.35 -13.66 -13.16
C ILE A 60 -6.17 -12.61 -14.25
N LEU A 61 -7.20 -12.36 -15.07
CA LEU A 61 -7.16 -11.36 -16.12
C LEU A 61 -6.97 -9.94 -15.56
N LEU A 62 -7.69 -9.59 -14.50
CA LEU A 62 -7.57 -8.28 -13.84
C LEU A 62 -6.18 -8.09 -13.21
N ARG A 63 -5.62 -9.11 -12.54
CA ARG A 63 -4.26 -9.05 -12.00
C ARG A 63 -3.23 -8.79 -13.09
N LYS A 64 -3.34 -9.50 -14.21
CA LYS A 64 -2.47 -9.28 -15.37
C LYS A 64 -2.60 -7.86 -15.93
N GLN A 65 -3.83 -7.36 -16.09
CA GLN A 65 -4.06 -5.99 -16.55
C GLN A 65 -3.44 -4.94 -15.61
N LEU A 66 -3.53 -5.16 -14.29
CA LEU A 66 -2.90 -4.28 -13.30
C LEU A 66 -1.38 -4.32 -13.39
N GLU A 67 -0.79 -5.50 -13.57
CA GLU A 67 0.66 -5.66 -13.78
C GLU A 67 1.13 -4.93 -15.05
N ASP A 68 0.41 -5.10 -16.16
CA ASP A 68 0.70 -4.42 -17.42
C ASP A 68 0.60 -2.89 -17.28
N GLN A 69 -0.45 -2.39 -16.62
CA GLN A 69 -0.62 -0.96 -16.35
C GLN A 69 0.51 -0.39 -15.48
N LYS A 70 0.90 -1.11 -14.42
CA LYS A 70 2.01 -0.72 -13.55
C LYS A 70 3.32 -0.67 -14.32
N ALA A 71 3.61 -1.70 -15.14
CA ALA A 71 4.81 -1.72 -15.96
C ALA A 71 4.88 -0.51 -16.92
N ILE A 72 3.76 -0.12 -17.54
CA ILE A 72 3.68 1.07 -18.39
C ILE A 72 3.97 2.34 -17.57
N LEU A 73 3.35 2.49 -16.39
CA LEU A 73 3.59 3.65 -15.53
C LEU A 73 5.03 3.72 -15.05
N ASP A 74 5.63 2.60 -14.65
CA ASP A 74 7.02 2.51 -14.23
C ASP A 74 7.96 2.92 -15.35
N THR A 75 7.71 2.43 -16.58
CA THR A 75 8.52 2.84 -17.74
C THR A 75 8.39 4.35 -18.02
N ARG A 76 7.19 4.93 -17.92
CA ARG A 76 6.95 6.36 -18.15
C ARG A 76 7.56 7.25 -17.06
N ASN A 77 7.42 6.83 -15.81
CA ASN A 77 7.90 7.58 -14.66
C ASN A 77 9.42 7.42 -14.45
N SER A 78 10.02 6.36 -15.01
CA SER A 78 11.47 6.18 -15.03
C SER A 78 12.13 7.18 -15.98
N HIS A 79 12.56 8.32 -15.44
CA HIS A 79 13.42 9.24 -16.17
C HIS A 79 14.82 8.62 -16.27
N LYS A 80 15.35 8.48 -17.50
CA LYS A 80 16.71 7.94 -17.74
C LYS A 80 17.77 9.01 -17.98
N LYS A 81 17.35 10.26 -18.24
CA LYS A 81 18.23 11.40 -18.52
C LYS A 81 17.63 12.69 -17.96
N GLY A 82 18.48 13.72 -17.80
CA GLY A 82 18.06 15.07 -17.43
C GLY A 82 18.13 15.36 -15.93
N LYS A 83 17.58 16.52 -15.53
CA LYS A 83 17.66 17.04 -14.15
C LYS A 83 17.06 16.06 -13.13
N ARG A 84 15.89 15.49 -13.42
CA ARG A 84 15.16 14.57 -12.52
C ARG A 84 15.97 13.34 -12.11
N VAL A 85 16.84 12.82 -12.99
CA VAL A 85 17.69 11.65 -12.67
C VAL A 85 18.82 12.02 -11.73
N LYS A 86 19.41 13.22 -11.89
CA LYS A 86 20.46 13.71 -10.99
C LYS A 86 19.91 14.03 -9.60
N LEU A 87 18.68 14.51 -9.54
CA LEU A 87 18.00 14.85 -8.28
C LEU A 87 17.27 13.66 -7.64
N GLN A 88 17.19 12.50 -8.31
CA GLN A 88 16.53 11.32 -7.76
C GLN A 88 17.30 10.81 -6.55
N GLY A 89 16.61 10.66 -5.41
CA GLY A 89 17.23 10.26 -4.15
C GLY A 89 17.99 11.38 -3.43
N GLN A 90 18.03 12.60 -4.00
CA GLN A 90 18.56 13.78 -3.32
C GLN A 90 17.42 14.56 -2.66
N PHE A 91 17.63 14.97 -1.41
CA PHE A 91 16.74 15.91 -0.75
C PHE A 91 17.07 17.32 -1.23
N VAL A 92 16.13 17.92 -1.96
CA VAL A 92 16.26 19.27 -2.52
C VAL A 92 15.30 20.17 -1.75
N PHE A 93 15.83 21.18 -1.09
CA PHE A 93 15.03 22.21 -0.41
C PHE A 93 15.23 23.55 -1.13
N SER A 94 14.16 24.35 -1.19
CA SER A 94 14.29 25.75 -1.59
C SER A 94 15.09 26.51 -0.53
N THR A 95 15.74 27.59 -0.92
CA THR A 95 16.39 28.48 0.06
C THR A 95 15.39 29.02 1.07
N GLU A 96 14.14 29.27 0.65
CA GLU A 96 13.09 29.78 1.52
C GLU A 96 12.70 28.76 2.60
N ASP A 97 12.54 27.48 2.22
CA ASP A 97 12.22 26.40 3.17
C ASP A 97 13.31 26.24 4.23
N VAL A 98 14.59 26.25 3.80
CA VAL A 98 15.72 26.14 4.74
C VAL A 98 15.76 27.35 5.68
N LEU A 99 15.55 28.57 5.16
CA LEU A 99 15.53 29.78 5.98
C LEU A 99 14.37 29.78 6.97
N LYS A 100 13.21 29.23 6.60
CA LYS A 100 12.06 29.07 7.49
C LYS A 100 12.40 28.14 8.65
N ILE A 101 12.96 26.96 8.36
CA ILE A 101 13.39 25.99 9.38
C ILE A 101 14.41 26.60 10.33
N VAL A 102 15.41 27.33 9.81
CA VAL A 102 16.43 28.00 10.64
C VAL A 102 15.77 29.00 11.61
N ARG A 103 14.87 29.85 11.12
CA ARG A 103 14.16 30.82 11.97
C ARG A 103 13.29 30.15 13.03
N GLU A 104 12.64 29.04 12.69
CA GLU A 104 11.84 28.25 13.64
C GLU A 104 12.73 27.62 14.72
N ALA A 105 13.87 27.02 14.34
CA ALA A 105 14.84 26.45 15.27
C ALA A 105 15.49 27.51 16.18
N GLU A 106 15.73 28.72 15.68
CA GLU A 106 16.23 29.85 16.48
C GLU A 106 15.18 30.36 17.50
N LYS A 107 13.90 30.35 17.11
CA LYS A 107 12.79 30.75 17.99
C LYS A 107 12.44 29.67 19.02
N ALA A 108 12.70 28.40 18.70
CA ALA A 108 12.54 27.31 19.64
C ALA A 108 13.51 27.51 20.82
N PRO A 109 13.02 27.66 22.06
CA PRO A 109 13.91 27.83 23.20
C PRO A 109 14.77 26.58 23.32
N VAL A 110 16.11 26.74 23.28
CA VAL A 110 17.04 25.65 23.56
C VAL A 110 16.73 25.12 24.95
N ALA A 111 16.02 23.98 25.02
CA ALA A 111 15.73 23.32 26.28
C ALA A 111 17.07 23.04 26.96
N LYS A 112 17.36 23.79 28.02
CA LYS A 112 18.60 23.61 28.77
C LYS A 112 18.59 22.17 29.29
N ARG A 113 19.51 21.33 28.78
CA ARG A 113 19.68 19.96 29.28
C ARG A 113 19.78 20.04 30.81
N PRO A 114 18.95 19.34 31.59
CA PRO A 114 19.03 19.42 33.04
C PRO A 114 20.40 18.91 33.46
N ARG A 115 21.30 19.82 33.85
CA ARG A 115 22.56 19.47 34.50
C ARG A 115 22.24 19.04 35.92
N GLY A 116 22.01 17.74 36.10
CA GLY A 116 21.76 17.14 37.40
C GLY A 116 21.28 15.69 37.28
N ARG A 117 21.59 14.89 38.29
CA ARG A 117 21.17 13.48 38.43
C ARG A 117 19.66 13.35 38.15
N PRO A 118 19.22 12.35 37.36
CA PRO A 118 17.82 12.23 36.99
C PRO A 118 16.96 12.03 38.24
N ARG A 119 16.15 13.04 38.57
CA ARG A 119 15.08 12.88 39.54
C ARG A 119 13.86 12.39 38.78
N LYS A 120 13.38 11.19 39.14
CA LYS A 120 12.10 10.67 38.62
C LYS A 120 11.00 11.68 38.96
N ARG A 121 10.27 12.15 37.94
CA ARG A 121 8.98 12.80 38.13
C ARG A 121 7.91 12.14 37.25
N PRO A 122 6.65 12.13 37.69
CA PRO A 122 5.54 11.44 37.02
C PRO A 122 5.21 12.08 35.67
N MET A 123 4.76 11.27 34.71
CA MET A 123 4.27 11.69 33.39
C MET A 123 3.00 12.54 33.53
N GLU A 124 2.95 13.64 32.78
CA GLU A 124 1.75 14.43 32.54
C GLU A 124 1.42 14.28 31.05
N GLU A 125 0.16 13.93 30.76
CA GLU A 125 -0.38 13.64 29.43
C GLU A 125 -0.31 14.89 28.55
N VAL A 126 0.16 14.71 27.32
CA VAL A 126 0.13 15.74 26.28
C VAL A 126 -1.19 15.58 25.54
N GLU A 127 -2.07 16.57 25.64
CA GLU A 127 -3.21 16.73 24.75
C GLU A 127 -2.69 17.14 23.36
N GLU A 128 -3.05 16.36 22.35
CA GLU A 128 -2.86 16.66 20.93
C GLU A 128 -3.97 17.61 20.48
N ASP A 129 -3.68 18.91 20.38
CA ASP A 129 -4.53 19.84 19.66
C ASP A 129 -4.07 19.93 18.20
N GLU A 130 -4.80 19.21 17.35
CA GLU A 130 -4.85 19.42 15.90
C GLU A 130 -5.57 20.74 15.60
N GLU A 131 -4.86 21.72 15.03
CA GLU A 131 -5.50 22.83 14.31
C GLU A 131 -5.06 22.80 12.84
N ASP A 132 -5.87 22.13 12.04
CA ASP A 132 -6.00 22.35 10.60
C ASP A 132 -6.64 23.73 10.37
N GLU A 133 -5.99 24.62 9.60
CA GLU A 133 -6.72 25.60 8.80
C GLU A 133 -6.12 25.77 7.39
N PRO A 134 -6.97 26.01 6.36
CA PRO A 134 -6.65 25.81 4.94
C PRO A 134 -6.17 27.11 4.26
N VAL A 135 -6.28 27.18 2.92
CA VAL A 135 -6.21 28.38 2.02
C VAL A 135 -4.84 28.56 1.31
N GLU A 136 -4.64 28.70 0.00
CA GLU A 136 -5.37 28.65 -1.30
C GLU A 136 -4.26 28.49 -2.39
N PRO A 137 -4.55 28.00 -3.61
CA PRO A 137 -3.54 27.88 -4.67
C PRO A 137 -3.29 29.20 -5.40
N GLY A 138 -2.29 29.96 -4.96
CA GLY A 138 -1.76 31.11 -5.69
C GLY A 138 -0.69 30.71 -6.70
N PHE A 139 -1.07 30.42 -7.94
CA PHE A 139 -0.13 30.32 -9.06
C PHE A 139 0.42 31.70 -9.41
N ALA A 140 1.58 32.04 -8.86
CA ALA A 140 2.43 33.10 -9.40
C ALA A 140 3.66 32.42 -10.03
N ASN A 141 3.69 32.35 -11.36
CA ASN A 141 4.91 32.03 -12.09
C ASN A 141 5.85 33.24 -11.96
N SER A 142 6.57 33.32 -10.85
CA SER A 142 7.73 34.19 -10.70
C SER A 142 8.94 33.43 -11.25
N ASP A 143 9.46 33.89 -12.39
CA ASP A 143 10.71 33.40 -12.97
C ASP A 143 11.89 33.95 -12.15
N SER A 144 11.96 33.51 -10.90
CA SER A 144 13.11 33.72 -10.04
C SER A 144 14.02 32.52 -10.24
N GLU A 145 15.29 32.76 -10.58
CA GLU A 145 16.32 31.74 -10.57
C GLU A 145 16.58 31.31 -9.12
N GLU A 146 15.65 30.55 -8.56
CA GLU A 146 15.66 30.12 -7.18
C GLU A 146 16.77 29.08 -7.02
N SER A 147 17.80 29.43 -6.27
CA SER A 147 18.94 28.57 -6.03
C SER A 147 18.52 27.42 -5.11
N ALA A 148 18.56 26.19 -5.62
CA ALA A 148 18.25 24.99 -4.81
C ALA A 148 19.50 24.51 -4.05
N ILE A 149 19.33 24.11 -2.79
CA ILE A 149 20.39 23.52 -1.95
C ILE A 149 20.19 22.00 -1.95
N VAL A 150 21.26 21.25 -2.30
CA VAL A 150 21.29 19.78 -2.23
C VAL A 150 22.02 19.38 -0.95
N VAL A 151 21.37 18.61 -0.08
CA VAL A 151 21.96 18.12 1.17
C VAL A 151 22.45 16.68 0.97
N ASP A 152 23.75 16.46 1.14
CA ASP A 152 24.38 15.15 1.03
C ASP A 152 24.44 14.50 2.43
N THR A 153 23.51 13.59 2.72
CA THR A 153 23.49 12.86 3.98
C THR A 153 24.40 11.64 3.84
N GLY A 154 25.70 11.83 4.01
CA GLY A 154 26.64 10.72 4.12
C GLY A 154 26.20 9.76 5.23
N GLU A 155 26.19 8.45 4.95
CA GLU A 155 25.97 7.42 5.96
C GLU A 155 27.02 7.58 7.07
N LEU A 156 26.56 7.82 8.30
CA LEU A 156 27.37 7.93 9.52
C LEU A 156 27.65 6.55 10.13
#